data_AF-A0A271K845-F1
#
_entry.id   AF-A0A271K845-F1
#
_cell.length_a   1.000
_cell.length_b   1.000
_cell.length_c   1.000
_cell.angle_alpha   90.00
_cell.angle_beta   90.00
_cell.angle_gamma   90.00
#
_symmetry.space_group_name_H-M   'P 1'
#
loop_
_entity.id
_entity.type
_entity.pdbx_description
1 polymer ?
#
loop_
_entity_poly.entity_id
_entity_poly.type
_entity_poly.pdbx_seq_one_letter_code
_entity_poly.pdbx_strand_id
1 'polypeptide(L)'
;MEARVAAAQAGPWKSWVEGRDFLGGSNFIQTGQGADRGEDIEMTGATVADQDFMAAARQDLPRLIAEVRRLRGLLNRANGT
;
A
#
# COMPACT_ATOMS: atom_id res chain seq x y z
N MET A 1 6.28 2.67 -12.02
CA MET A 1 5.68 2.12 -10.78
C MET A 1 6.34 2.74 -9.56
N GLU A 2 7.68 2.67 -9.44
CA GLU A 2 8.46 3.34 -8.37
C GLU A 2 8.07 4.80 -8.12
N ALA A 3 8.07 5.63 -9.17
CA ALA A 3 7.72 7.05 -9.04
C ALA A 3 6.29 7.27 -8.51
N ARG A 4 5.34 6.39 -8.85
CA ARG A 4 3.97 6.46 -8.33
C ARG A 4 3.90 6.03 -6.87
N VAL A 5 4.65 5.01 -6.48
CA VAL A 5 4.79 4.58 -5.08
C VAL A 5 5.40 5.69 -4.22
N ALA A 6 6.44 6.35 -4.73
CA ALA A 6 7.12 7.43 -4.02
C ALA A 6 6.27 8.71 -3.90
N ALA A 7 5.36 8.94 -4.85
CA ALA A 7 4.46 10.11 -4.83
C ALA A 7 3.23 9.92 -3.92
N ALA A 8 2.89 8.69 -3.54
CA ALA A 8 1.80 8.42 -2.62
C ALA A 8 2.21 8.72 -1.17
N GLN A 9 1.23 8.89 -0.27
CA GLN A 9 1.50 9.09 1.15
C GLN A 9 2.35 7.95 1.75
N ALA A 10 3.07 8.26 2.82
CA ALA A 10 3.94 7.32 3.51
C ALA A 10 3.19 6.04 3.91
N GLY A 11 3.88 4.90 3.80
CA GLY A 11 3.41 3.63 4.35
C GLY A 11 3.83 3.49 5.82
N PRO A 12 3.31 2.50 6.55
CA PRO A 12 2.32 1.51 6.09
C PRO A 12 0.94 2.16 5.95
N TRP A 13 0.12 1.63 5.05
CA TRP A 13 -1.31 1.94 5.03
C TRP A 13 -2.08 0.88 5.79
N LYS A 14 -3.00 1.31 6.65
CA LYS A 14 -3.88 0.42 7.42
C LYS A 14 -5.33 0.79 7.15
N SER A 15 -6.09 -0.17 6.67
CA SER A 15 -7.54 -0.06 6.56
C SER A 15 -8.17 -0.17 7.94
N TRP A 16 -8.88 0.88 8.36
CA TRP A 16 -9.70 0.91 9.56
C TRP A 16 -11.18 0.93 9.13
N VAL A 17 -11.94 -0.06 9.58
CA VAL A 17 -13.37 -0.21 9.26
C VAL A 17 -14.17 -0.11 10.54
N GLU A 18 -15.13 0.81 10.57
CA GLU A 18 -16.06 0.99 11.68
C GLU A 18 -16.91 -0.28 11.86
N GLY A 19 -17.12 -0.69 13.11
CA GLY A 19 -17.81 -1.92 13.47
C GLY A 19 -16.95 -3.18 13.38
N ARG A 20 -15.84 -3.14 12.63
CA ARG A 20 -14.84 -4.22 12.57
C ARG A 20 -13.66 -3.95 13.51
N ASP A 21 -13.04 -2.78 13.36
CA ASP A 21 -11.76 -2.46 13.97
C ASP A 21 -11.88 -1.42 15.10
N PHE A 22 -12.93 -0.60 15.08
CA PHE A 22 -13.24 0.42 16.08
C PHE A 22 -14.74 0.78 16.03
N LEU A 23 -15.20 1.62 16.96
CA LEU A 23 -16.61 2.05 17.04
C LEU A 23 -16.70 3.58 16.98
N GLY A 24 -17.63 4.09 16.15
CA GLY A 24 -17.91 5.51 15.97
C GLY A 24 -17.00 6.16 14.93
N GLY A 25 -17.56 6.60 13.80
CA GLY A 25 -16.87 7.38 12.78
C GLY A 25 -17.23 6.98 11.36
N SER A 26 -16.29 7.13 10.42
CA SER A 26 -16.35 6.61 9.05
C SER A 26 -15.21 5.62 8.82
N ASN A 27 -15.31 4.74 7.83
CA ASN A 27 -14.18 3.92 7.42
C ASN A 27 -13.07 4.80 6.80
N PHE A 28 -11.81 4.49 7.07
CA PHE A 28 -10.68 5.24 6.53
C PHE A 28 -9.42 4.39 6.40
N ILE A 29 -8.49 4.84 5.56
CA ILE A 29 -7.12 4.31 5.52
C ILE A 29 -6.20 5.25 6.27
N GLN A 30 -5.59 4.74 7.34
CA GLN A 30 -4.47 5.39 8.00
C GLN A 30 -3.21 5.27 7.14
N THR A 31 -2.51 6.38 6.94
CA THR A 31 -1.25 6.45 6.20
C THR A 31 -0.08 6.70 7.14
N GLY A 32 0.98 5.92 7.05
CA GLY A 32 2.13 6.05 7.92
C GLY A 32 1.83 5.78 9.40
N GLN A 33 2.85 5.94 10.24
CA GLN A 33 2.77 5.71 11.68
C GLN A 33 3.76 6.62 12.42
N GLY A 34 3.49 6.91 13.70
CA GLY A 34 4.40 7.70 14.54
C GLY A 34 4.65 9.09 13.96
N ALA A 35 5.93 9.47 13.85
CA ALA A 35 6.34 10.75 13.27
C ALA A 35 6.07 10.86 11.74
N ASP A 36 5.93 9.72 11.06
CA ASP A 36 5.65 9.66 9.61
C ASP A 36 4.15 9.51 9.30
N ARG A 37 3.29 9.67 10.32
CA ARG A 37 1.83 9.61 10.17
C ARG A 37 1.35 10.76 9.28
N GLY A 38 0.73 10.40 8.16
CA GLY A 38 0.07 11.34 7.25
C GLY A 38 -1.42 11.49 7.53
N GLU A 39 -2.11 12.20 6.63
CA GLU A 39 -3.57 12.39 6.65
C GLU A 39 -4.33 11.08 6.38
N ASP A 40 -5.52 10.97 6.95
CA ASP A 40 -6.42 9.87 6.64
C ASP A 40 -7.01 9.99 5.24
N ILE A 41 -7.11 8.83 4.57
CA ILE A 41 -7.81 8.74 3.29
C ILE A 41 -9.21 8.20 3.59
N GLU A 42 -10.18 9.11 3.54
CA GLU A 42 -11.60 8.78 3.56
C GLU A 42 -12.12 8.57 2.14
N MET A 43 -13.05 7.63 1.98
CA MET A 43 -13.49 7.14 0.68
C MET A 43 -15.00 7.07 0.60
N THR A 44 -15.59 7.68 -0.43
CA THR A 44 -17.03 7.57 -0.70
C THR A 44 -17.28 6.57 -1.82
N GLY A 45 -18.18 5.61 -1.59
CA GLY A 45 -18.60 4.63 -2.60
C GLY A 45 -17.70 3.39 -2.74
N ALA A 46 -16.60 3.31 -1.99
CA ALA A 46 -15.76 2.12 -1.91
C ALA A 46 -16.41 1.07 -1.00
N THR A 47 -16.33 -0.21 -1.38
CA THR A 47 -16.62 -1.30 -0.44
C THR A 47 -15.47 -1.45 0.56
N VAL A 48 -15.73 -2.17 1.66
CA VAL A 48 -14.67 -2.56 2.61
C VAL A 48 -13.54 -3.33 1.91
N ALA A 49 -13.88 -4.20 0.95
CA ALA A 49 -12.89 -4.96 0.21
C ALA A 49 -12.00 -4.07 -0.68
N ASP A 50 -12.58 -3.03 -1.30
CA ASP A 50 -11.81 -2.04 -2.07
C ASP A 50 -10.82 -1.31 -1.15
N GLN A 51 -11.29 -0.85 0.02
CA GLN A 51 -10.46 -0.16 1.01
C GLN A 51 -9.30 -1.04 1.49
N ASP A 52 -9.58 -2.30 1.83
CA ASP A 52 -8.57 -3.26 2.25
C ASP A 52 -7.54 -3.53 1.14
N PHE A 53 -8.01 -3.69 -0.11
CA PHE A 53 -7.14 -3.86 -1.27
C PHE A 53 -6.22 -2.66 -1.49
N MET A 54 -6.75 -1.44 -1.43
CA MET A 54 -5.95 -0.22 -1.59
C MET A 54 -4.94 -0.03 -0.47
N ALA A 55 -5.32 -0.33 0.77
CA ALA A 55 -4.39 -0.31 1.89
C ALA A 55 -3.25 -1.30 1.65
N ALA A 56 -3.55 -2.57 1.33
CA ALA A 56 -2.54 -3.61 1.08
C ALA A 56 -1.61 -3.28 -0.11
N ALA A 57 -2.16 -2.71 -1.18
CA ALA A 57 -1.41 -2.36 -2.39
C ALA A 57 -0.23 -1.42 -2.10
N ARG A 58 -0.32 -0.57 -1.08
CA ARG A 58 0.76 0.35 -0.68
C ARG A 58 2.03 -0.39 -0.27
N GLN A 59 1.91 -1.55 0.38
CA GLN A 59 3.03 -2.39 0.81
C GLN A 59 3.36 -3.45 -0.25
N ASP A 60 2.38 -3.91 -1.02
CA ASP A 60 2.58 -4.92 -2.05
C ASP A 60 3.38 -4.39 -3.23
N LEU A 61 3.07 -3.18 -3.72
CA LEU A 61 3.73 -2.61 -4.89
C LEU A 61 5.26 -2.48 -4.74
N PRO A 62 5.82 -1.94 -3.64
CA PRO A 62 7.28 -1.95 -3.43
C PRO A 62 7.88 -3.35 -3.49
N ARG A 63 7.23 -4.35 -2.85
CA ARG A 63 7.70 -5.74 -2.83
C ARG A 63 7.69 -6.37 -4.22
N LEU A 64 6.61 -6.15 -4.98
CA LEU A 64 6.49 -6.63 -6.36
C LEU A 64 7.54 -6.01 -7.27
N ILE A 65 7.81 -4.70 -7.15
CA ILE A 65 8.84 -4.06 -7.98
C ILE A 65 10.24 -4.61 -7.64
N ALA A 66 10.54 -4.78 -6.34
CA ALA A 66 11.79 -5.39 -5.90
C ALA A 66 11.95 -6.81 -6.48
N GLU A 67 10.87 -7.59 -6.48
CA GLU A 67 10.87 -8.95 -7.01
C GLU A 67 11.08 -8.98 -8.54
N VAL A 68 10.41 -8.10 -9.29
CA VAL A 68 10.64 -7.97 -10.74
C VAL A 68 12.10 -7.59 -11.04
N ARG A 69 12.70 -6.69 -10.27
CA ARG A 69 14.13 -6.34 -10.42
C ARG A 69 15.03 -7.54 -10.14
N ARG A 70 14.76 -8.29 -9.07
CA ARG A 70 15.51 -9.50 -8.71
C ARG A 70 15.47 -10.53 -9.84
N LEU A 71 14.28 -10.85 -10.35
CA LEU A 71 14.08 -11.82 -11.43
C LEU A 71 14.78 -11.40 -12.71
N ARG A 72 14.69 -10.11 -13.10
CA ARG A 72 15.44 -9.58 -14.25
C ARG A 72 16.96 -9.69 -14.06
N GLY A 73 17.44 -9.43 -12.84
CA GLY A 73 18.85 -9.59 -12.51
C GLY A 73 19.34 -11.03 -12.66
N LEU A 74 18.52 -12.02 -12.26
CA LEU A 74 18.83 -13.43 -12.46
C LEU A 74 18.82 -13.82 -13.94
N LEU A 75 17.81 -13.36 -14.69
CA LEU A 75 17.68 -13.68 -16.12
C LEU A 75 18.86 -13.12 -16.94
N ASN A 76 19.30 -11.89 -16.64
CA ASN A 76 20.44 -11.29 -17.31
C ASN A 76 21.76 -12.03 -17.02
N ARG A 77 21.92 -12.59 -15.82
CA ARG A 77 23.10 -13.43 -15.51
C ARG A 77 23.07 -14.76 -16.23
N ALA A 78 21.89 -15.39 -16.31
CA ALA A 78 21.72 -16.66 -17.01
C ALA A 78 21.89 -16.53 -18.53
N ASN A 79 21.53 -15.39 -19.11
CA ASN A 79 21.68 -15.10 -20.55
C ASN A 79 23.05 -14.51 -20.94
N GLY A 80 23.87 -14.12 -19.95
CA GLY A 80 25.19 -13.52 -20.14
C GLY A 80 26.36 -14.50 -20.01
N THR A 81 26.05 -15.80 -19.88
CA THR A 81 26.95 -16.96 -19.98
C THR A 81 26.64 -17.72 -21.26
#